data_AF-A0A352RK15-F1
#
_entry.id   AF-A0A352RK15-F1
#
_cell.length_a   1.000
_cell.length_b   1.000
_cell.length_c   1.000
_cell.angle_alpha   90.00
_cell.angle_beta   90.00
_cell.angle_gamma   90.00
#
_symmetry.space_group_name_H-M   'P 1'
#
loop_
_entity.id
_entity.type
_entity.pdbx_description
1 polymer ?
#
loop_
_entity_poly.entity_id
_entity_poly.type
_entity_poly.pdbx_seq_one_letter_code
_entity_poly.pdbx_strand_id
1 'polypeptide(L)'
;LILYGNTKMKLGVSNIFRFPGQFIKKLEKQQWAGFIPILQFVFRFVKGPLEKFQHTSICPDCEGKRLNKMALAVRLHGHNINSLSGESIEDSVNFFDNLKLTETEKKIGRDIFREIRDRLHFLNDVGVGYLTLERSAATLSGGEGQRIRLASQLGAGLQGVLYVLDEPSIGLHQSDNKKLIRTLKKLRDRGNTVLVVEHDKETIESADHLVDIGPTAGQDGGHITA
;
A
#
# COMPACT_ATOMS: atom_id res chain seq x y z
N LEU A 1 17.79 18.80 29.90
CA LEU A 1 18.98 18.22 30.58
C LEU A 1 18.94 16.69 30.71
N ILE A 2 17.80 16.09 31.09
CA ILE A 2 17.74 14.64 31.37
C ILE A 2 17.65 13.78 30.09
N LEU A 3 16.99 14.27 29.04
CA LEU A 3 16.75 13.45 27.84
C LEU A 3 17.99 13.26 26.96
N TYR A 4 18.76 14.33 26.69
CA TYR A 4 19.96 14.31 25.83
C TYR A 4 21.28 14.46 26.61
N GLY A 5 21.20 14.47 27.94
CA GLY A 5 22.34 14.70 28.82
C GLY A 5 22.69 16.18 28.98
N ASN A 6 23.68 16.46 29.83
CA ASN A 6 24.32 17.76 29.94
C ASN A 6 25.83 17.54 29.97
N THR A 7 26.56 18.14 29.02
CA THR A 7 28.03 18.07 28.96
C THR A 7 28.73 18.67 30.18
N LYS A 8 28.02 19.51 30.96
CA LYS A 8 28.53 20.15 32.18
C LYS A 8 28.22 19.38 33.47
N MET A 9 27.27 18.43 33.47
CA MET A 9 26.82 17.75 34.69
C MET A 9 27.38 16.33 34.77
N LYS A 10 28.34 16.10 35.68
CA LYS A 10 28.85 14.75 35.97
C LYS A 10 27.93 14.09 36.98
N LEU A 11 27.20 13.06 36.56
CA LEU A 11 26.39 12.24 37.45
C LEU A 11 27.19 11.00 37.84
N GLY A 12 27.13 10.60 39.12
CA GLY A 12 27.64 9.29 39.51
C GLY A 12 26.71 8.23 38.97
N VAL A 13 27.16 7.46 37.98
CA VAL A 13 26.37 6.37 37.39
C VAL A 13 27.00 5.06 37.83
N SER A 14 26.20 4.17 38.42
CA SER A 14 26.64 2.82 38.75
C SER A 14 25.95 1.84 37.80
N ASN A 15 26.72 1.20 36.92
CA ASN A 15 26.20 0.11 36.10
C ASN A 15 26.16 -1.16 36.95
N ILE A 16 24.96 -1.69 37.19
CA ILE A 16 24.79 -2.98 37.87
C ILE A 16 24.55 -4.03 36.79
N PHE A 17 25.60 -4.73 36.40
CA PHE A 17 25.48 -5.92 35.57
C PHE A 17 25.05 -7.09 36.45
N ARG A 18 23.87 -7.65 36.21
CA ARG A 18 23.44 -8.91 36.84
C ARG A 18 23.83 -10.07 35.93
N PHE A 19 25.06 -10.55 36.08
CA PHE A 19 25.43 -11.91 35.67
C PHE A 19 25.22 -12.86 36.86
N PRO A 20 24.96 -14.17 36.65
CA PRO A 20 24.66 -15.08 37.76
C PRO A 20 25.84 -15.11 38.76
N GLY A 21 25.66 -14.51 39.93
CA GLY A 21 26.58 -14.64 41.06
C GLY A 21 27.62 -13.52 41.29
N GLN A 22 27.74 -12.50 40.45
CA GLN A 22 28.67 -11.37 40.70
C GLN A 22 28.00 -10.00 40.60
N PHE A 23 27.92 -9.29 41.73
CA PHE A 23 27.54 -7.87 41.78
C PHE A 23 28.79 -7.00 41.68
N ILE A 24 29.18 -6.60 40.47
CA ILE A 24 30.23 -5.59 40.31
C ILE A 24 29.57 -4.21 40.36
N LYS A 25 29.61 -3.56 41.53
CA LYS A 25 29.11 -2.19 41.71
C LYS A 25 30.29 -1.20 41.66
N LYS A 26 30.74 -0.85 40.46
CA LYS A 26 31.74 0.22 40.28
C LYS A 26 31.00 1.55 40.07
N LEU A 27 31.12 2.45 41.06
CA LEU A 27 30.64 3.83 40.95
C LEU A 27 31.72 4.66 40.24
N GLU A 28 31.55 4.87 38.94
CA GLU A 28 32.39 5.80 38.19
C GLU A 28 31.60 7.07 37.88
N LYS A 29 32.17 8.24 38.20
CA LYS A 29 31.59 9.53 37.82
C LYS A 29 31.91 9.78 36.34
N GLN A 30 30.98 9.39 35.47
CA GLN A 30 31.11 9.62 34.03
C GLN A 30 30.16 10.73 33.56
N GLN A 31 30.46 11.30 32.39
CA GLN A 31 29.50 12.19 31.72
C GLN A 31 28.28 11.36 31.32
N TRP A 32 27.11 11.81 31.74
CA TRP A 32 25.89 11.08 31.49
C TRP A 32 25.29 11.53 30.17
N ALA A 33 25.25 10.61 29.21
CA ALA A 33 24.80 10.84 27.84
C ALA A 33 23.31 11.21 27.72
N GLY A 34 22.53 11.04 28.78
CA GLY A 34 21.08 11.24 28.76
C GLY A 34 20.31 9.98 28.40
N PHE A 35 19.00 10.03 28.63
CA PHE A 35 18.11 8.89 28.45
C PHE A 35 17.97 8.45 26.98
N ILE A 36 17.91 9.38 26.03
CA ILE A 36 17.69 9.08 24.61
C ILE A 36 18.88 8.32 23.99
N PRO A 37 20.15 8.77 24.13
CA PRO A 37 21.29 8.01 23.61
C PRO A 37 21.42 6.61 24.23
N ILE A 38 21.07 6.47 25.51
CA ILE A 38 21.04 5.16 26.18
C ILE A 38 19.96 4.27 25.55
N LEU A 39 18.74 4.78 25.35
CA LEU A 39 17.68 4.01 24.68
C LEU A 39 18.07 3.63 23.25
N GLN A 40 18.68 4.54 22.48
CA GLN A 40 19.18 4.26 21.13
C GLN A 40 20.27 3.18 21.13
N PHE A 41 21.15 3.18 22.12
CA PHE A 41 22.17 2.14 22.29
C PHE A 41 21.55 0.79 22.65
N VAL A 42 20.64 0.75 23.65
CA VAL A 42 19.96 -0.48 24.09
C VAL A 42 19.14 -1.08 22.95
N PHE A 43 18.48 -0.26 22.12
CA PHE A 43 17.72 -0.72 20.96
C PHE A 43 18.53 -1.55 19.96
N ARG A 44 19.85 -1.31 19.85
CA ARG A 44 20.73 -2.13 18.99
C ARG A 44 20.77 -3.60 19.41
N PHE A 45 20.48 -3.88 20.68
CA PHE A 45 20.59 -5.22 21.29
C PHE A 45 19.24 -5.81 21.73
N VAL A 46 18.28 -4.96 22.08
CA VAL A 46 16.95 -5.38 22.56
C VAL A 46 15.86 -4.77 21.67
N LYS A 47 15.34 -5.57 20.74
CA LYS A 47 14.19 -5.22 19.87
C LYS A 47 12.87 -5.58 20.57
N GLY A 48 11.77 -4.89 20.26
CA GLY A 48 10.43 -5.14 20.83
C GLY A 48 10.00 -4.15 21.93
N PRO A 49 10.42 -4.28 23.20
CA PRO A 49 9.90 -3.46 24.31
C PRO A 49 10.06 -1.95 24.16
N LEU A 50 11.02 -1.52 23.33
CA LEU A 50 11.30 -0.12 23.05
C LEU A 50 10.53 0.47 21.87
N GLU A 51 9.87 -0.36 21.05
CA GLU A 51 9.14 0.08 19.85
C GLU A 51 7.97 1.02 20.22
N LYS A 52 7.32 0.79 21.36
CA LYS A 52 6.24 1.65 21.88
C LYS A 52 6.68 3.08 22.23
N PHE A 53 7.98 3.33 22.34
CA PHE A 53 8.55 4.66 22.59
C PHE A 53 9.11 5.31 21.31
N GLN A 54 8.89 4.68 20.16
CA GLN A 54 9.33 5.19 18.87
C GLN A 54 8.15 5.82 18.13
N HIS A 55 8.47 6.77 17.26
CA HIS A 55 7.55 7.25 16.24
C HIS A 55 8.27 7.16 14.89
N THR A 56 7.51 6.88 13.84
CA THR A 56 8.03 6.93 12.47
C THR A 56 8.23 8.38 12.08
N SER A 57 9.43 8.71 11.60
CA SER A 57 9.76 10.03 11.08
C SER A 57 10.32 9.92 9.67
N ILE A 58 10.29 11.05 8.95
CA ILE A 58 10.85 11.13 7.60
C ILE A 58 12.37 10.98 7.71
N CYS A 59 12.93 10.05 6.94
CA CYS A 59 14.37 9.83 6.88
C CYS A 59 15.06 11.11 6.36
N PRO A 60 16.05 11.68 7.05
CA PRO A 60 16.71 12.92 6.62
C PRO A 60 17.60 12.72 5.39
N ASP A 61 18.11 11.51 5.13
CA ASP A 61 19.03 11.25 4.03
C ASP A 61 18.32 11.16 2.67
N CYS A 62 17.11 10.59 2.65
CA CYS A 62 16.32 10.42 1.43
C CYS A 62 15.05 11.27 1.43
N GLU A 63 14.78 12.03 2.49
CA GLU A 63 13.57 12.85 2.66
C GLU A 63 12.27 12.05 2.47
N GLY A 64 12.29 10.77 2.87
CA GLY A 64 11.13 9.88 2.73
C GLY A 64 10.99 9.21 1.36
N LYS A 65 11.86 9.51 0.39
CA LYS A 65 11.83 8.97 -0.99
C LYS A 65 12.28 7.50 -1.09
N ARG A 66 12.84 6.94 0.00
CA ARG A 66 13.27 5.53 0.14
C ARG A 66 14.33 5.06 -0.86
N LEU A 67 14.97 6.00 -1.57
CA LEU A 67 15.94 5.73 -2.62
C LEU A 67 17.24 6.52 -2.37
N ASN A 68 18.35 5.97 -2.86
CA ASN A 68 19.64 6.64 -2.80
C ASN A 68 19.73 7.76 -3.87
N LYS A 69 20.74 8.62 -3.73
CA LYS A 69 20.94 9.77 -4.63
C LYS A 69 21.16 9.36 -6.10
N MET A 70 21.82 8.23 -6.35
CA MET A 70 22.07 7.75 -7.71
C MET A 70 20.77 7.32 -8.41
N ALA A 71 19.90 6.58 -7.73
CA ALA A 71 18.61 6.18 -8.25
C ALA A 71 17.70 7.39 -8.52
N LEU A 72 17.72 8.40 -7.64
CA LEU A 72 16.94 9.64 -7.80
C LEU A 72 17.47 10.57 -8.90
N ALA A 73 18.71 10.37 -9.35
CA ALA A 73 19.32 11.14 -10.43
C ALA A 73 18.88 10.66 -11.83
N VAL A 74 18.40 9.42 -11.95
CA VAL A 74 17.89 8.88 -13.22
C VAL A 74 16.55 9.55 -13.54
N ARG A 75 16.42 10.07 -14.76
CA ARG A 75 15.23 10.77 -15.23
C ARG A 75 14.70 10.17 -16.52
N LEU A 76 13.38 10.01 -16.59
CA LEU A 76 12.61 9.72 -17.79
C LEU A 76 11.81 10.99 -18.13
N HIS A 77 12.14 11.63 -19.27
CA HIS A 77 11.45 12.83 -19.74
C HIS A 77 11.30 13.93 -18.67
N GLY A 78 12.35 14.12 -17.84
CA GLY A 78 12.38 15.12 -16.79
C GLY A 78 11.91 14.64 -15.41
N HIS A 79 11.19 13.53 -15.32
CA HIS A 79 10.69 12.96 -14.07
C HIS A 79 11.62 11.86 -13.55
N ASN A 80 11.87 11.81 -12.24
CA ASN A 80 12.52 10.64 -11.63
C ASN A 80 11.47 9.64 -11.13
N ILE A 81 11.91 8.47 -10.66
CA ILE A 81 11.01 7.43 -10.19
C ILE A 81 10.13 7.88 -9.02
N ASN A 82 10.65 8.73 -8.12
CA ASN A 82 9.88 9.22 -6.98
C ASN A 82 8.80 10.22 -7.39
N SER A 83 9.07 11.12 -8.34
CA SER A 83 8.03 12.03 -8.85
C SER A 83 6.90 11.25 -9.50
N LEU A 84 7.22 10.23 -10.30
CA LEU A 84 6.20 9.38 -10.94
C LEU A 84 5.42 8.53 -9.93
N SER A 85 6.03 8.10 -8.83
CA SER A 85 5.34 7.32 -7.80
C SER A 85 4.58 8.16 -6.78
N GLY A 86 4.96 9.43 -6.61
CA GLY A 86 4.42 10.36 -5.63
C GLY A 86 3.24 11.19 -6.14
N GLU A 87 3.08 11.31 -7.46
CA GLU A 87 1.89 11.86 -8.09
C GLU A 87 0.71 10.86 -8.01
N SER A 88 -0.51 11.34 -8.28
CA SER A 88 -1.66 10.45 -8.32
C SER A 88 -1.56 9.46 -9.48
N ILE A 89 -2.25 8.33 -9.38
CA ILE A 89 -2.35 7.34 -10.46
C ILE A 89 -3.01 8.00 -11.67
N GLU A 90 -3.99 8.88 -11.49
CA GLU A 90 -4.60 9.64 -12.58
C GLU A 90 -3.59 10.54 -13.31
N ASP A 91 -2.74 11.26 -12.57
CA ASP A 91 -1.66 12.05 -13.16
C ASP A 91 -0.64 11.17 -13.89
N SER A 92 -0.33 10.01 -13.31
CA SER A 92 0.56 9.03 -13.93
C SER A 92 -0.02 8.48 -15.25
N VAL A 93 -1.32 8.17 -15.29
CA VAL A 93 -2.01 7.79 -16.53
C VAL A 93 -1.84 8.88 -17.58
N ASN A 94 -2.15 10.13 -17.20
CA ASN A 94 -2.03 11.28 -18.11
C ASN A 94 -0.60 11.47 -18.63
N PHE A 95 0.41 11.30 -17.78
CA PHE A 95 1.81 11.37 -18.17
C PHE A 95 2.17 10.29 -19.20
N PHE A 96 1.85 9.02 -18.92
CA PHE A 96 2.23 7.91 -19.79
C PHE A 96 1.43 7.87 -21.10
N ASP A 97 0.18 8.33 -21.12
CA ASP A 97 -0.62 8.44 -22.34
C ASP A 97 -0.10 9.52 -23.28
N ASN A 98 0.44 10.62 -22.74
CA ASN A 98 1.00 11.72 -23.51
C ASN A 98 2.52 11.60 -23.75
N LEU A 99 3.16 10.55 -23.23
CA LEU A 99 4.61 10.35 -23.31
C LEU A 99 5.06 10.10 -24.76
N LYS A 100 5.86 11.02 -25.30
CA LYS A 100 6.44 10.89 -26.65
C LYS A 100 7.78 10.18 -26.59
N LEU A 101 7.75 8.88 -26.85
CA LEU A 101 8.96 8.06 -26.90
C LEU A 101 9.77 8.31 -28.18
N THR A 102 11.10 8.36 -28.04
CA THR A 102 12.06 8.29 -29.15
C THR A 102 12.06 6.91 -29.81
N GLU A 103 12.63 6.80 -31.01
CA GLU A 103 12.69 5.51 -31.73
C GLU A 103 13.46 4.43 -30.94
N THR A 104 14.52 4.82 -30.24
CA THR A 104 15.29 3.90 -29.37
C THR A 104 14.44 3.42 -28.17
N GLU A 105 13.75 4.34 -27.49
CA GLU A 105 12.89 3.99 -26.36
C GLU A 105 11.72 3.10 -26.78
N LYS A 106 11.11 3.35 -27.94
CA LYS A 106 10.10 2.45 -28.51
C LYS A 106 10.67 1.08 -28.77
N LYS A 107 11.84 0.98 -29.40
CA LYS A 107 12.45 -0.31 -29.76
C LYS A 107 12.77 -1.17 -28.54
N ILE A 108 13.23 -0.55 -27.45
CA ILE A 108 13.65 -1.27 -26.23
C ILE A 108 12.49 -1.46 -25.26
N GLY A 109 11.62 -0.47 -25.12
CA GLY A 109 10.65 -0.36 -24.04
C GLY A 109 9.19 -0.53 -24.43
N ARG A 110 8.85 -0.77 -25.72
CA ARG A 110 7.44 -0.83 -26.19
C ARG A 110 6.55 -1.66 -25.27
N ASP A 111 6.97 -2.89 -24.96
CA ASP A 111 6.14 -3.82 -24.21
C ASP A 111 6.06 -3.41 -22.72
N ILE A 112 7.11 -2.81 -22.18
CA ILE A 112 7.16 -2.26 -20.81
C ILE A 112 6.21 -1.05 -20.69
N PHE A 113 6.26 -0.09 -21.62
CA PHE A 113 5.38 1.08 -21.59
C PHE A 113 3.92 0.74 -21.86
N ARG A 114 3.64 -0.33 -22.63
CA ARG A 114 2.29 -0.87 -22.76
C ARG A 114 1.82 -1.43 -21.42
N GLU A 115 2.62 -2.29 -20.79
CA GLU A 115 2.26 -2.92 -19.50
C GLU A 115 2.04 -1.88 -18.39
N ILE A 116 2.89 -0.85 -18.32
CA ILE A 116 2.72 0.25 -17.35
C ILE A 116 1.39 0.97 -17.57
N ARG A 117 1.10 1.36 -18.82
CA ARG A 117 -0.17 2.04 -19.15
C ARG A 117 -1.37 1.17 -18.80
N ASP A 118 -1.37 -0.09 -19.21
CA ASP A 118 -2.47 -1.01 -18.95
C ASP A 118 -2.74 -1.14 -17.44
N ARG A 119 -1.69 -1.31 -16.62
CA ARG A 119 -1.83 -1.40 -15.16
C ARG A 119 -2.35 -0.12 -14.52
N LEU A 120 -1.85 1.03 -14.96
CA LEU A 120 -2.31 2.33 -14.47
C LEU A 120 -3.78 2.56 -14.83
N HIS A 121 -4.18 2.23 -16.05
CA HIS A 121 -5.57 2.28 -16.50
C HIS A 121 -6.47 1.33 -15.70
N PHE A 122 -6.03 0.11 -15.37
CA PHE A 122 -6.83 -0.79 -14.52
C PHE A 122 -7.03 -0.22 -13.11
N LEU A 123 -6.01 0.40 -12.52
CA LEU A 123 -6.13 1.07 -11.22
C LEU A 123 -7.09 2.27 -11.29
N ASN A 124 -7.05 3.03 -12.39
CA ASN A 124 -7.97 4.15 -12.59
C ASN A 124 -9.41 3.69 -12.81
N ASP A 125 -9.61 2.63 -13.61
CA ASP A 125 -10.91 2.03 -13.93
C ASP A 125 -11.63 1.49 -12.69
N VAL A 126 -10.90 0.95 -11.71
CA VAL A 126 -11.49 0.50 -10.43
C VAL A 126 -11.71 1.65 -9.44
N GLY A 127 -11.50 2.91 -9.84
CA GLY A 127 -11.79 4.08 -9.01
C GLY A 127 -10.78 4.32 -7.88
N VAL A 128 -9.52 3.92 -8.05
CA VAL A 128 -8.43 4.28 -7.11
C VAL A 128 -7.43 5.27 -7.70
N GLY A 129 -7.82 6.00 -8.76
CA GLY A 129 -6.97 6.97 -9.47
C GLY A 129 -6.42 8.10 -8.59
N TYR A 130 -7.13 8.47 -7.53
CA TYR A 130 -6.71 9.51 -6.56
C TYR A 130 -5.56 9.07 -5.64
N LEU A 131 -5.23 7.77 -5.62
CA LEU A 131 -4.11 7.26 -4.83
C LEU A 131 -2.78 7.52 -5.52
N THR A 132 -1.71 7.56 -4.74
CA THR A 132 -0.33 7.57 -5.25
C THR A 132 0.24 6.17 -5.21
N LEU A 133 1.20 5.85 -6.09
CA LEU A 133 1.86 4.54 -6.09
C LEU A 133 2.75 4.32 -4.86
N GLU A 134 3.19 5.39 -4.22
CA GLU A 134 3.99 5.33 -2.99
C GLU A 134 3.17 5.07 -1.70
N ARG A 135 1.83 5.19 -1.78
CA ARG A 135 0.95 5.03 -0.62
C ARG A 135 1.16 3.66 0.03
N SER A 136 1.33 3.67 1.34
CA SER A 136 1.51 2.44 2.12
C SER A 136 0.27 1.54 2.02
N ALA A 137 0.46 0.26 1.70
CA ALA A 137 -0.63 -0.71 1.70
C ALA A 137 -1.33 -0.82 3.06
N ALA A 138 -0.62 -0.58 4.16
CA ALA A 138 -1.16 -0.63 5.52
C ALA A 138 -2.13 0.51 5.85
N THR A 139 -2.18 1.58 5.04
CA THR A 139 -3.09 2.72 5.24
C THR A 139 -4.28 2.69 4.31
N LEU A 140 -4.44 1.64 3.49
CA LEU A 140 -5.59 1.46 2.61
C LEU A 140 -6.82 1.04 3.40
N SER A 141 -7.99 1.54 3.00
CA SER A 141 -9.27 1.01 3.47
C SER A 141 -9.50 -0.40 2.91
N GLY A 142 -10.42 -1.16 3.52
CA GLY A 142 -10.80 -2.48 3.02
C GLY A 142 -11.25 -2.45 1.55
N GLY A 143 -12.11 -1.49 1.20
CA GLY A 143 -12.58 -1.29 -0.18
C GLY A 143 -11.47 -0.86 -1.15
N GLU A 144 -10.55 0.02 -0.73
CA GLU A 144 -9.37 0.38 -1.55
C GLU A 144 -8.52 -0.87 -1.83
N GLY A 145 -8.21 -1.67 -0.81
CA GLY A 145 -7.43 -2.90 -0.96
C GLY A 145 -8.11 -3.93 -1.86
N GLN A 146 -9.43 -4.12 -1.73
CA GLN A 146 -10.21 -5.01 -2.58
C GLN A 146 -10.17 -4.58 -4.06
N ARG A 147 -10.33 -3.28 -4.33
CA ARG A 147 -10.30 -2.75 -5.70
C ARG A 147 -8.91 -2.82 -6.33
N ILE A 148 -7.84 -2.55 -5.58
CA ILE A 148 -6.47 -2.75 -6.06
C ILE A 148 -6.22 -4.23 -6.40
N ARG A 149 -6.77 -5.16 -5.61
CA ARG A 149 -6.71 -6.60 -5.91
C ARG A 149 -7.45 -6.92 -7.20
N LEU A 150 -8.64 -6.37 -7.42
CA LEU A 150 -9.40 -6.53 -8.66
C LEU A 150 -8.61 -6.01 -9.88
N ALA A 151 -8.05 -4.80 -9.80
CA ALA A 151 -7.19 -4.25 -10.86
C ALA A 151 -5.98 -5.15 -11.16
N SER A 152 -5.37 -5.73 -10.12
CA SER A 152 -4.26 -6.66 -10.27
C SER A 152 -4.67 -7.94 -11.01
N GLN A 153 -5.90 -8.44 -10.80
CA GLN A 153 -6.42 -9.61 -11.51
C GLN A 153 -6.68 -9.32 -13.00
N LEU A 154 -7.19 -8.13 -13.33
CA LEU A 154 -7.31 -7.70 -14.73
C LEU A 154 -5.94 -7.64 -15.40
N GLY A 155 -4.93 -7.12 -14.70
CA GLY A 155 -3.56 -7.06 -15.21
C GLY A 155 -2.90 -8.43 -15.41
N ALA A 156 -3.32 -9.45 -14.67
CA ALA A 156 -2.76 -10.79 -14.80
C ALA A 156 -3.17 -11.49 -16.12
N GLY A 157 -4.23 -11.03 -16.78
CA GLY A 157 -4.67 -11.56 -18.07
C GLY A 157 -5.13 -13.01 -18.04
N LEU A 158 -5.56 -13.51 -16.87
CA LEU A 158 -6.04 -14.87 -16.72
C LEU A 158 -7.36 -15.09 -17.46
N GLN A 159 -7.54 -16.30 -18.00
CA GLN A 159 -8.74 -16.75 -18.70
C GLN A 159 -9.21 -18.09 -18.12
N GLY A 160 -10.51 -18.38 -18.20
CA GLY A 160 -11.09 -19.61 -17.67
C GLY A 160 -11.13 -19.68 -16.14
N VAL A 161 -11.04 -18.54 -15.46
CA VAL A 161 -11.08 -18.46 -13.99
C VAL A 161 -12.48 -18.08 -13.52
N LEU A 162 -12.92 -18.67 -12.40
CA LEU A 162 -14.09 -18.22 -11.66
C LEU A 162 -13.65 -17.23 -10.59
N TYR A 163 -14.04 -15.97 -10.76
CA TYR A 163 -13.87 -14.93 -9.75
C TYR A 163 -15.11 -14.87 -8.87
N VAL A 164 -14.92 -15.01 -7.56
CA VAL A 164 -15.99 -14.83 -6.56
C VAL A 164 -15.68 -13.54 -5.79
N LEU A 165 -16.58 -12.56 -5.88
CA LEU A 165 -16.45 -11.27 -5.21
C LEU A 165 -17.57 -11.10 -4.19
N ASP A 166 -17.19 -10.65 -3.00
CA ASP A 166 -18.08 -10.35 -1.89
C ASP A 166 -18.25 -8.83 -1.77
N GLU A 167 -19.45 -8.33 -2.07
CA GLU A 167 -19.89 -6.93 -2.01
C GLU A 167 -18.84 -5.90 -2.47
N PRO A 168 -18.36 -5.96 -3.74
CA PRO A 168 -17.33 -5.07 -4.26
C PRO A 168 -17.73 -3.59 -4.32
N SER A 169 -19.01 -3.25 -4.19
CA SER A 169 -19.51 -1.87 -4.13
C SER A 169 -19.33 -1.20 -2.76
N ILE A 170 -18.99 -1.95 -1.69
CA ILE A 170 -18.82 -1.38 -0.34
C ILE A 170 -17.84 -0.21 -0.34
N GLY A 171 -18.28 0.90 0.25
CA GLY A 171 -17.45 2.09 0.44
C GLY A 171 -17.13 2.82 -0.88
N LEU A 172 -17.91 2.57 -1.94
CA LEU A 172 -17.81 3.26 -3.20
C LEU A 172 -18.91 4.34 -3.31
N HIS A 173 -18.56 5.49 -3.88
CA HIS A 173 -19.56 6.50 -4.23
C HIS A 173 -20.36 6.02 -5.45
N GLN A 174 -21.66 6.33 -5.53
CA GLN A 174 -22.52 5.87 -6.63
C GLN A 174 -21.98 6.23 -8.02
N SER A 175 -21.26 7.36 -8.15
CA SER A 175 -20.63 7.76 -9.43
C SER A 175 -19.57 6.77 -9.94
N ASP A 176 -18.89 6.07 -9.04
CA ASP A 176 -17.82 5.13 -9.40
C ASP A 176 -18.33 3.69 -9.55
N ASN A 177 -19.55 3.40 -9.08
CA ASN A 177 -20.19 2.09 -9.24
C ASN A 177 -20.29 1.67 -10.71
N LYS A 178 -20.63 2.61 -11.60
CA LYS A 178 -20.61 2.40 -13.05
C LYS A 178 -19.26 1.96 -13.59
N LYS A 179 -18.15 2.48 -13.04
CA LYS A 179 -16.81 2.10 -13.46
C LYS A 179 -16.47 0.69 -12.97
N LEU A 180 -16.87 0.36 -11.74
CA LEU A 180 -16.74 -1.00 -11.19
C LEU A 180 -17.50 -2.02 -12.05
N ILE A 181 -18.78 -1.78 -12.36
CA ILE A 181 -19.60 -2.66 -13.20
C ILE A 181 -18.95 -2.87 -14.58
N ARG A 182 -18.47 -1.80 -15.23
CA ARG A 182 -17.75 -1.92 -16.51
C ARG A 182 -16.51 -2.79 -16.38
N THR A 183 -15.78 -2.65 -15.28
CA THR A 183 -14.58 -3.42 -14.98
C THR A 183 -14.90 -4.91 -14.80
N LEU A 184 -15.97 -5.24 -14.07
CA LEU A 184 -16.43 -6.61 -13.90
C LEU A 184 -16.85 -7.23 -15.25
N LYS A 185 -17.53 -6.45 -16.11
CA LYS A 185 -17.87 -6.87 -17.48
C LYS A 185 -16.62 -7.12 -18.33
N LYS A 186 -15.61 -6.24 -18.26
CA LYS A 186 -14.31 -6.48 -18.91
C LYS A 186 -13.63 -7.77 -18.43
N LEU A 187 -13.71 -8.08 -17.13
CA LEU A 187 -13.15 -9.31 -16.57
C LEU A 187 -13.85 -10.55 -17.14
N ARG A 188 -15.18 -10.52 -17.19
CA ARG A 188 -16.03 -11.55 -17.80
C ARG A 188 -15.71 -11.73 -19.29
N ASP A 189 -15.70 -10.64 -20.05
CA ASP A 189 -15.52 -10.63 -21.51
C ASP A 189 -14.14 -11.15 -21.95
N ARG A 190 -13.18 -11.20 -21.04
CA ARG A 190 -11.88 -11.86 -21.27
C ARG A 190 -11.92 -13.39 -21.18
N GLY A 191 -13.10 -13.98 -21.04
CA GLY A 191 -13.30 -15.43 -20.97
C GLY A 191 -13.28 -15.96 -19.54
N ASN A 192 -13.71 -15.16 -18.57
CA ASN A 192 -13.82 -15.56 -17.16
C ASN A 192 -15.29 -15.58 -16.73
N THR A 193 -15.56 -16.31 -15.66
CA THR A 193 -16.86 -16.25 -14.97
C THR A 193 -16.71 -15.37 -13.75
N VAL A 194 -17.64 -14.44 -13.54
CA VAL A 194 -17.63 -13.52 -12.40
C VAL A 194 -18.91 -13.72 -11.61
N LEU A 195 -18.79 -14.28 -10.41
CA LEU A 195 -19.86 -14.41 -9.43
C LEU A 195 -19.70 -13.30 -8.40
N VAL A 196 -20.76 -12.51 -8.23
CA VAL A 196 -20.76 -11.36 -7.33
C VAL A 196 -21.91 -11.51 -6.34
N VAL A 197 -21.59 -11.44 -5.05
CA VAL A 197 -22.58 -11.26 -3.98
C VAL A 197 -22.77 -9.75 -3.80
N GLU A 198 -23.97 -9.25 -4.05
CA GLU A 198 -24.27 -7.82 -4.01
C GLU A 198 -25.70 -7.55 -3.54
N HIS A 199 -25.88 -6.35 -3.00
CA HIS A 199 -27.17 -5.78 -2.66
C HIS A 199 -27.41 -4.43 -3.38
N ASP A 200 -26.43 -3.93 -4.13
CA ASP A 200 -26.58 -2.73 -4.95
C ASP A 200 -27.49 -2.96 -6.17
N LYS A 201 -28.49 -2.09 -6.31
CA LYS A 201 -29.50 -2.17 -7.36
C LYS A 201 -28.92 -2.06 -8.77
N GLU A 202 -27.99 -1.14 -9.01
CA GLU A 202 -27.43 -0.92 -10.35
C GLU A 202 -26.60 -2.12 -10.82
N THR A 203 -25.91 -2.78 -9.88
CA THR A 203 -25.16 -4.01 -10.13
C THR A 203 -26.10 -5.17 -10.43
N ILE A 204 -27.16 -5.34 -9.64
CA ILE A 204 -28.23 -6.33 -9.83
C ILE A 204 -28.87 -6.18 -11.22
N GLU A 205 -29.25 -4.96 -11.60
CA GLU A 205 -29.86 -4.66 -12.91
C GLU A 205 -28.90 -4.88 -14.09
N SER A 206 -27.58 -4.84 -13.84
CA SER A 206 -26.55 -4.98 -14.86
C SER A 206 -26.08 -6.41 -15.09
N ALA A 207 -26.53 -7.36 -14.27
CA ALA A 207 -26.10 -8.76 -14.29
C ALA A 207 -26.65 -9.51 -15.51
N ASP A 208 -25.84 -10.42 -16.07
CA ASP A 208 -26.31 -11.30 -17.15
C ASP A 208 -27.21 -12.43 -16.63
N HIS A 209 -27.00 -12.81 -15.38
CA HIS A 209 -27.77 -13.82 -14.67
C HIS A 209 -27.89 -13.42 -13.20
N LEU A 210 -29.09 -13.63 -12.63
CA LEU A 210 -29.41 -13.32 -11.25
C LEU A 210 -29.82 -14.61 -10.56
N VAL A 211 -29.33 -14.81 -9.33
CA VAL A 211 -29.79 -15.87 -8.43
C VAL A 211 -30.16 -15.21 -7.12
N ASP A 212 -31.40 -15.40 -6.67
CA ASP A 212 -31.87 -14.92 -5.39
C ASP A 212 -31.81 -16.02 -4.33
N ILE A 213 -31.35 -15.68 -3.12
CA ILE A 213 -31.20 -16.62 -2.00
C ILE A 213 -32.03 -16.12 -0.83
N GLY A 214 -32.97 -16.93 -0.37
CA GLY A 214 -33.91 -16.53 0.68
C GLY A 214 -34.89 -17.64 1.07
N PRO A 215 -36.13 -17.30 1.50
CA PRO A 215 -36.72 -15.96 1.64
C PRO A 215 -36.29 -15.19 2.91
N THR A 216 -35.66 -15.86 3.86
CA THR A 216 -35.21 -15.28 5.15
C THR A 216 -33.75 -15.65 5.43
N ALA A 217 -33.16 -15.02 6.44
CA ALA A 217 -31.84 -15.39 6.95
C ALA A 217 -31.93 -16.51 8.00
N GLY A 218 -30.83 -17.23 8.24
CA GLY A 218 -30.75 -18.25 9.29
C GLY A 218 -31.28 -19.61 8.86
N GLN A 219 -31.91 -20.35 9.78
CA GLN A 219 -32.34 -21.74 9.56
C GLN A 219 -33.41 -21.89 8.48
N ASP A 220 -34.20 -20.84 8.25
CA ASP A 220 -35.28 -20.80 7.26
C ASP A 220 -34.82 -20.26 5.90
N GLY A 221 -33.52 -19.94 5.75
CA GLY A 221 -32.89 -19.46 4.52
C GLY A 221 -32.20 -20.55 3.70
N GLY A 222 -31.31 -20.14 2.81
CA GLY A 222 -30.45 -21.07 2.04
C GLY A 222 -31.13 -21.76 0.85
N HIS A 223 -32.31 -21.30 0.44
CA HIS A 223 -33.01 -21.79 -0.74
C HIS A 223 -32.82 -20.83 -1.91
N ILE A 224 -32.73 -21.37 -3.12
CA ILE A 224 -32.78 -20.57 -4.35
C ILE A 224 -34.26 -20.21 -4.60
N THR A 225 -34.57 -18.92 -4.60
CA THR A 225 -35.94 -18.40 -4.72
C THR A 225 -36.28 -17.99 -6.14
N ALA A 226 -35.32 -17.47 -6.89
CA ALA A 226 -35.45 -17.05 -8.29
C ALA A 226 -34.12 -17.18 -9.04
#